data_AF-A0A5C7Y4Y5-F1
#
_entry.id   AF-A0A5C7Y4Y5-F1
#
_cell.length_a   1.000
_cell.length_b   1.000
_cell.length_c   1.000
_cell.angle_alpha   90.00
_cell.angle_beta   90.00
_cell.angle_gamma   90.00
#
_symmetry.space_group_name_H-M   'P 1'
#
loop_
_entity.id
_entity.type
_entity.pdbx_description
1 polymer ?
#
loop_
_entity_poly.entity_id
_entity_poly.type
_entity_poly.pdbx_seq_one_letter_code
_entity_poly.pdbx_strand_id
1 'polypeptide(L)'
;MRLSRRHSGPPGRLPANRRGDIVSAPWVDLLTRILAGVPRLPGRAACREHVSVFDLAADGHREAAEEAVAVCESCPVIDACRSWITAARRPPPGVTAGKYTPTKSQRKAEK
;
A
#
# COMPACT_ATOMS: atom_id res chain seq x y z
N MET A 1 -1.79 6.88 -68.33
CA MET A 1 -2.79 7.79 -67.71
C MET A 1 -4.08 7.01 -67.39
N ARG A 2 -4.29 6.62 -66.12
CA ARG A 2 -5.62 6.37 -65.53
C ARG A 2 -5.55 6.82 -64.06
N LEU A 3 -6.20 7.94 -63.77
CA LEU A 3 -6.41 8.49 -62.43
C LEU A 3 -7.72 7.95 -61.84
N SER A 4 -7.80 8.02 -60.50
CA SER A 4 -9.00 7.98 -59.65
C SER A 4 -9.53 6.57 -59.31
N ARG A 5 -9.81 6.24 -58.04
CA ARG A 5 -10.52 7.04 -57.02
C ARG A 5 -9.96 6.78 -55.61
N ARG A 6 -9.63 7.86 -54.90
CA ARG A 6 -9.48 7.86 -53.44
C ARG A 6 -10.88 7.79 -52.81
N HIS A 7 -11.13 6.80 -51.98
CA HIS A 7 -12.30 6.75 -51.11
C HIS A 7 -12.09 7.76 -49.96
N SER A 8 -12.79 8.89 -50.02
CA SER A 8 -12.85 9.86 -48.92
C SER A 8 -14.18 9.65 -48.19
N GLY A 9 -14.17 8.79 -47.16
CA GLY A 9 -15.28 8.69 -46.21
C GLY A 9 -15.17 9.80 -45.14
N PRO A 10 -16.27 10.38 -44.66
CA PRO A 10 -16.21 11.39 -43.61
C PRO A 10 -15.71 10.76 -42.30
N PRO A 11 -14.97 11.50 -41.45
CA PRO A 11 -14.54 10.97 -40.15
C PRO A 11 -15.79 10.68 -39.31
N GLY A 12 -15.93 9.40 -38.93
CA GLY A 12 -16.95 8.96 -37.99
C GLY A 12 -16.83 9.78 -36.71
N ARG A 13 -17.91 10.50 -36.38
CA ARG A 13 -18.04 11.24 -35.14
C ARG A 13 -18.13 10.21 -34.02
N LEU A 14 -17.04 9.97 -33.30
CA LEU A 14 -17.07 9.16 -32.08
C LEU A 14 -18.10 9.81 -31.13
N PRO A 15 -19.01 9.03 -30.51
CA PRO A 15 -19.99 9.58 -29.60
C PRO A 15 -19.28 10.29 -28.44
N ALA A 16 -19.73 11.50 -28.13
CA ALA A 16 -19.22 12.29 -27.02
C ALA A 16 -19.40 11.48 -25.72
N ASN A 17 -18.28 11.13 -25.10
CA ASN A 17 -18.24 10.45 -23.82
C ASN A 17 -18.92 11.34 -22.78
N ARG A 18 -20.19 11.07 -22.48
CA ARG A 18 -20.90 11.68 -21.35
C ARG A 18 -20.14 11.25 -20.10
N ARG A 19 -19.35 12.16 -19.53
CA ARG A 19 -18.76 12.03 -18.19
C ARG A 19 -19.91 12.10 -17.17
N GLY A 20 -20.77 11.08 -17.18
CA GLY A 20 -21.76 10.84 -16.15
C GLY A 20 -21.11 9.95 -15.11
N ASP A 21 -20.82 10.54 -13.95
CA ASP A 21 -20.70 9.88 -12.65
C ASP A 21 -20.04 8.50 -12.67
N ILE A 22 -18.71 8.48 -12.58
CA ILE A 22 -18.01 7.29 -12.10
C ILE A 22 -18.35 7.18 -10.61
N VAL A 23 -19.53 6.65 -10.30
CA VAL A 23 -19.83 6.19 -8.93
C VAL A 23 -18.87 5.04 -8.69
N SER A 24 -17.86 5.26 -7.85
CA SER A 24 -16.89 4.22 -7.52
C SER A 24 -17.64 2.99 -7.04
N ALA A 25 -17.25 1.80 -7.51
CA ALA A 25 -17.89 0.57 -7.08
C ALA A 25 -17.95 0.50 -5.53
N PRO A 26 -19.03 0.00 -4.91
CA PRO A 26 -19.22 0.06 -3.45
C PRO A 26 -18.07 -0.53 -2.63
N TRP A 27 -17.36 -1.52 -3.17
CA TRP A 27 -16.18 -2.10 -2.52
C TRP A 27 -14.98 -1.14 -2.44
N VAL A 28 -14.85 -0.20 -3.38
CA VAL A 28 -13.82 0.85 -3.37
C VAL A 28 -14.09 1.86 -2.26
N ASP A 29 -15.36 2.25 -2.04
CA ASP A 29 -15.73 3.13 -0.91
C ASP A 29 -15.41 2.41 0.41
N LEU A 30 -15.79 1.14 0.55
CA LEU A 30 -15.46 0.35 1.73
C LEU A 30 -13.94 0.29 1.99
N LEU A 31 -13.12 -0.02 0.98
CA LEU A 31 -11.67 -0.04 1.12
C LEU A 31 -11.10 1.34 1.48
N THR A 32 -11.64 2.40 0.89
CA THR A 32 -11.23 3.78 1.20
C THR A 32 -11.46 4.09 2.68
N ARG A 33 -12.60 3.66 3.23
CA ARG A 33 -12.90 3.83 4.67
C ARG A 33 -12.01 2.97 5.55
N ILE A 34 -11.69 1.74 5.15
CA ILE A 34 -10.79 0.85 5.91
C ILE A 34 -9.36 1.40 5.95
N LEU A 35 -8.88 1.94 4.82
CA LEU A 35 -7.55 2.52 4.69
C LEU A 35 -7.46 3.96 5.22
N ALA A 36 -8.59 4.55 5.64
CA ALA A 36 -8.60 5.89 6.19
C ALA A 36 -7.70 5.96 7.44
N GLY A 37 -6.66 6.80 7.38
CA GLY A 37 -5.67 6.94 8.47
C GLY A 37 -4.42 6.07 8.33
N VAL A 38 -4.31 5.25 7.28
CA VAL A 38 -3.02 4.66 6.88
C VAL A 38 -2.30 5.68 6.00
N PRO A 39 -1.08 6.11 6.35
CA PRO A 39 -0.33 7.04 5.55
C PRO A 39 -0.08 6.36 4.21
N ARG A 40 -0.36 7.10 3.14
CA ARG A 40 0.40 6.85 1.94
C ARG A 40 1.85 7.11 2.34
N LEU A 41 2.71 6.11 2.23
CA LEU A 41 4.16 6.25 2.43
C LEU A 41 4.77 6.53 1.04
N PRO A 42 4.73 7.78 0.53
CA PRO A 42 5.35 8.10 -0.74
C PRO A 42 6.86 7.89 -0.63
N GLY A 43 7.46 7.28 -1.66
CA GLY A 43 8.89 6.97 -1.69
C GLY A 43 9.19 5.46 -1.65
N ARG A 44 10.48 5.12 -1.55
CA ARG A 44 10.96 3.73 -1.49
C ARG A 44 11.01 3.25 -0.04
N ALA A 45 9.86 2.96 0.55
CA ALA A 45 9.82 2.33 1.87
C ALA A 45 10.55 0.97 1.81
N ALA A 46 11.64 0.83 2.58
CA ALA A 46 12.52 -0.33 2.50
C ALA A 46 11.77 -1.64 2.76
N CYS A 47 10.80 -1.64 3.69
CA CYS A 47 9.97 -2.81 3.98
C CYS A 47 9.25 -3.41 2.76
N ARG A 48 9.02 -2.63 1.69
CA ARG A 48 8.35 -3.13 0.47
C ARG A 48 9.20 -4.11 -0.33
N GLU A 49 10.52 -4.05 -0.21
CA GLU A 49 11.45 -4.97 -0.88
C GLU A 49 11.77 -6.19 0.00
N HIS A 50 11.32 -6.20 1.25
CA HIS A 50 11.61 -7.23 2.26
C HIS A 50 10.33 -7.83 2.88
N VAL A 51 9.23 -7.90 2.12
CA VAL A 51 7.89 -8.26 2.64
C VAL A 51 7.89 -9.58 3.40
N SER A 52 8.55 -10.62 2.89
CA SER A 52 8.60 -11.93 3.55
C SER A 52 9.22 -11.89 4.95
N VAL A 53 10.25 -11.07 5.15
CA VAL A 53 10.91 -10.90 6.45
C VAL A 53 9.96 -10.20 7.43
N PHE A 54 9.24 -9.17 6.96
CA PHE A 54 8.26 -8.45 7.78
C PHE A 54 7.03 -9.30 8.12
N ASP A 55 6.58 -10.15 7.21
CA ASP A 55 5.47 -11.11 7.47
C ASP A 55 5.89 -12.16 8.50
N LEU A 56 7.08 -12.76 8.36
CA LEU A 56 7.63 -13.69 9.36
C LEU A 56 7.81 -13.02 10.73
N ALA A 57 8.26 -11.77 10.77
CA ALA A 57 8.33 -11.01 12.00
C ALA A 57 6.95 -10.84 12.64
N ALA A 58 5.91 -10.53 11.85
CA ALA A 58 4.53 -10.42 12.35
C ALA A 58 3.99 -11.76 12.88
N ASP A 59 4.40 -12.88 12.29
CA ASP A 59 4.09 -14.24 12.75
C ASP A 59 4.88 -14.66 14.00
N GLY A 60 5.86 -13.86 14.43
CA GLY A 60 6.57 -14.00 15.71
C GLY A 60 7.94 -14.66 15.61
N HIS A 61 8.47 -14.83 14.41
CA HIS A 61 9.81 -15.36 14.22
C HIS A 61 10.83 -14.32 14.69
N ARG A 62 11.52 -14.62 15.81
CA ARG A 62 12.42 -13.68 16.47
C ARG A 62 13.58 -13.22 15.58
N GLU A 63 14.20 -14.12 14.83
CA GLU A 63 15.30 -13.80 13.91
C GLU A 63 14.83 -12.86 12.78
N ALA A 64 13.65 -13.13 12.22
CA ALA A 64 13.05 -12.26 11.21
C ALA A 64 12.67 -10.89 11.79
N ALA A 65 12.24 -10.83 13.06
CA ALA A 65 11.96 -9.56 13.72
C ALA A 65 13.23 -8.72 13.93
N GLU A 66 14.36 -9.34 14.30
CA GLU A 66 15.66 -8.67 14.42
C GLU A 66 16.13 -8.12 13.05
N GLU A 67 16.03 -8.93 11.99
CA GLU A 67 16.36 -8.51 10.63
C GLU A 67 15.46 -7.37 10.13
N ALA A 68 14.14 -7.51 10.31
CA ALA A 68 13.18 -6.50 9.91
C ALA A 68 13.40 -5.17 10.65
N VAL A 69 13.83 -5.18 11.92
CA VAL A 69 14.19 -3.96 12.67
C VAL A 69 15.36 -3.26 11.99
N ALA A 70 16.44 -3.98 11.64
CA ALA A 70 17.60 -3.40 10.96
C ALA A 70 17.22 -2.78 9.59
N VAL A 71 16.37 -3.46 8.81
CA VAL A 71 15.83 -2.91 7.55
C VAL A 71 14.97 -1.66 7.82
N CYS A 72 14.14 -1.69 8.87
CA CYS A 72 13.26 -0.58 9.20
C CYS A 72 14.04 0.67 9.65
N GLU A 73 15.11 0.49 10.43
CA GLU A 73 15.96 1.59 10.93
C GLU A 73 16.74 2.32 9.82
N SER A 74 17.10 1.62 8.75
CA SER A 74 17.76 2.21 7.57
C SER A 74 16.78 2.80 6.53
N CYS A 75 15.47 2.74 6.80
CA CYS A 75 14.45 3.12 5.84
C CYS A 75 14.41 4.65 5.58
N PRO A 76 14.43 5.10 4.31
CA PRO A 76 14.46 6.52 3.97
C PRO A 76 13.18 7.28 4.33
N VAL A 77 12.09 6.57 4.66
CA VAL A 77 10.79 7.15 5.05
C VAL A 77 10.42 6.84 6.50
N ILE A 78 11.40 6.50 7.33
CA ILE A 78 11.18 6.09 8.73
C ILE A 78 10.44 7.15 9.56
N ASP A 79 10.69 8.43 9.32
CA ASP A 79 10.06 9.51 10.09
C ASP A 79 8.56 9.60 9.82
N ALA A 80 8.14 9.46 8.56
CA ALA A 80 6.71 9.39 8.21
C ALA A 80 6.04 8.16 8.84
N CYS A 81 6.74 7.02 8.86
CA CYS A 81 6.28 5.81 9.54
C CYS A 81 6.14 6.04 11.06
N ARG A 82 7.12 6.67 11.71
CA ARG A 82 7.08 7.03 13.14
C ARG A 82 5.91 7.93 13.46
N SER A 83 5.73 9.03 12.73
CA SER A 83 4.62 9.97 12.96
C SER A 83 3.26 9.27 12.87
N TRP A 84 3.08 8.37 11.90
CA TRP A 84 1.85 7.58 11.80
C TRP A 84 1.67 6.62 12.97
N ILE A 85 2.69 5.83 13.31
CA ILE A 85 2.60 4.85 14.41
C ILE A 85 2.29 5.54 15.73
N THR A 86 2.87 6.72 15.98
CA THR A 86 2.56 7.52 17.17
C THR A 86 1.11 7.99 17.22
N ALA A 87 0.52 8.34 16.07
CA ALA A 87 -0.87 8.78 15.98
C ALA A 87 -1.89 7.62 15.89
N ALA A 88 -1.43 6.40 15.61
CA ALA A 88 -2.30 5.25 15.38
C ALA A 88 -2.98 4.79 16.68
N ARG A 89 -4.32 4.83 16.70
CA ARG A 89 -5.12 4.31 17.84
C ARG A 89 -4.88 2.82 18.09
N ARG A 90 -4.59 2.07 17.03
CA ARG A 90 -4.30 0.63 17.07
C ARG A 90 -3.10 0.38 16.14
N PRO A 91 -1.86 0.52 16.63
CA PRO A 91 -0.69 0.23 15.81
C PRO A 91 -0.69 -1.26 15.42
N PRO A 92 -0.29 -1.59 14.18
CA PRO A 92 -0.20 -2.97 13.75
C PRO A 92 0.88 -3.72 14.54
N PRO A 93 0.70 -5.03 14.81
CA PRO A 93 1.77 -5.88 15.31
C PRO A 93 2.85 -6.10 14.24
N GLY A 94 3.97 -6.70 14.62
CA GLY A 94 5.15 -6.89 13.78
C GLY A 94 6.13 -5.72 13.92
N VAL A 95 6.96 -5.51 12.91
CA VAL A 95 7.97 -4.43 12.92
C VAL A 95 7.45 -3.19 12.22
N THR A 96 7.36 -2.09 12.97
CA THR A 96 7.06 -0.76 12.42
C THR A 96 7.87 0.30 13.14
N ALA A 97 8.20 1.40 12.46
CA ALA A 97 8.93 2.53 13.04
C ALA A 97 10.24 2.16 13.80
N GLY A 98 10.93 1.11 13.33
CA GLY A 98 12.16 0.58 13.94
C GLY A 98 11.92 -0.27 15.20
N LYS A 99 10.69 -0.71 15.48
CA LYS A 99 10.34 -1.43 16.70
C LYS A 99 9.48 -2.65 16.40
N TYR A 100 9.81 -3.77 17.06
CA TYR A 100 8.99 -4.96 17.05
C TYR A 100 7.88 -4.88 18.11
N THR A 101 6.64 -5.18 17.72
CA THR A 101 5.48 -5.27 18.61
C THR A 101 4.83 -6.65 18.47
N PRO A 102 4.86 -7.51 19.50
CA PRO A 102 4.27 -8.85 19.42
C PRO A 102 2.73 -8.81 19.39
N THR A 103 2.15 -9.85 18.80
CA THR A 103 0.69 -10.04 18.77
C THR A 103 0.13 -10.39 20.15
N LYS A 104 -1.19 -10.25 20.35
CA LYS A 104 -1.86 -10.62 21.62
C LYS A 104 -1.76 -12.11 21.92
N SER A 105 -1.84 -12.98 20.90
CA SER A 105 -1.72 -14.43 21.07
C SER A 105 -0.30 -14.81 21.52
N GLN A 106 0.73 -14.21 20.92
CA GLN A 106 2.13 -14.43 21.30
C GLN A 106 2.42 -13.99 22.73
N ARG A 107 1.94 -12.82 23.15
CA ARG A 107 2.10 -12.37 24.55
C ARG A 107 1.49 -13.31 25.59
N LYS A 108 0.45 -14.07 25.21
CA LYS A 108 -0.17 -15.06 26.11
C LYS A 108 0.66 -16.35 26.17
N ALA A 109 1.34 -16.72 25.09
CA ALA A 109 2.16 -17.93 25.03
C ALA A 109 3.49 -17.79 25.80
N GLU A 110 3.98 -16.56 25.98
CA GLU A 110 5.24 -16.26 26.69
C GLU A 110 5.07 -16.16 28.22
N LYS A 111 3.82 -16.17 28.73
CA LYS A 111 3.49 -15.98 30.14
C LYS A 111 3.05 -17.28 30.80
#